data_AF-A0A1V1NRE5-F1
#
_entry.id   AF-A0A1V1NRE5-F1
#
_cell.length_a   1.000
_cell.length_b   1.000
_cell.length_c   1.000
_cell.angle_alpha   90.00
_cell.angle_beta   90.00
_cell.angle_gamma   90.00
#
_symmetry.space_group_name_H-M   'P 1'
#
loop_
_entity.id
_entity.type
_entity.pdbx_description
1 polymer ?
#
loop_
_entity_poly.entity_id
_entity_poly.type
_entity_poly.pdbx_seq_one_letter_code
_entity_poly.pdbx_strand_id
1 'polypeptide(L)'
;MNKKQFAIKTLVPDEIYTDRKEFLDFFYNEALKAATRRTVSMVLLGQRRMGKTEIFKRVVNRLFFEQDRKDPNAVVPVYYKFPDHITDPWKFSIDYVENFIKWYVAFRLGDPKIVVNNDYV
;
A
#
# COMPACT_ATOMS: atom_id res chain seq x y z
N MET A 1 4.21 -16.61 18.92
CA MET A 1 3.57 -15.32 18.55
C MET A 1 4.37 -14.71 17.41
N ASN A 2 3.82 -14.78 16.19
CA ASN A 2 4.49 -14.22 15.02
C ASN A 2 4.50 -12.69 15.16
N LYS A 3 5.68 -12.05 15.11
CA LYS A 3 5.76 -10.58 15.03
C LYS A 3 4.87 -10.17 13.86
N LYS A 4 3.79 -9.40 14.07
CA LYS A 4 2.95 -8.90 12.97
C LYS A 4 3.89 -8.17 12.00
N GLN A 5 4.17 -8.80 10.86
CA GLN A 5 5.06 -8.26 9.86
C GLN A 5 4.21 -7.32 8.99
N PHE A 6 4.65 -6.08 8.86
CA PHE A 6 3.97 -5.08 8.07
C PHE A 6 4.91 -4.61 6.96
N ALA A 7 4.39 -4.47 5.73
CA ALA A 7 5.10 -3.80 4.66
C ALA A 7 5.03 -2.28 4.86
N ILE A 8 3.93 -1.80 5.46
CA ILE A 8 3.77 -0.42 5.92
C ILE A 8 3.14 -0.36 7.31
N LYS A 9 3.70 0.48 8.18
CA LYS A 9 3.24 0.61 9.56
C LYS A 9 1.84 1.26 9.63
N THR A 10 0.91 0.54 10.26
CA THR A 10 -0.41 1.02 10.65
C THR A 10 -0.31 1.88 11.91
N LEU A 11 -1.17 2.90 12.02
CA LEU A 11 -1.17 3.80 13.19
C LEU A 11 -2.14 3.32 14.28
N VAL A 12 -3.18 2.60 13.88
CA VAL A 12 -4.22 2.11 14.77
C VAL A 12 -4.06 0.60 14.93
N PRO A 13 -4.10 0.04 16.16
CA PRO A 13 -4.14 -1.40 16.37
C PRO A 13 -5.39 -2.05 15.74
N ASP A 14 -5.29 -3.31 15.33
CA ASP A 14 -6.40 -4.02 14.68
C ASP A 14 -7.62 -4.17 15.60
N GLU A 15 -7.36 -4.31 16.89
CA GLU A 15 -8.36 -4.57 17.93
C GLU A 15 -9.33 -3.38 18.10
N ILE A 16 -8.90 -2.17 17.71
CA ILE A 16 -9.68 -0.93 17.83
C ILE A 16 -10.19 -0.46 16.46
N TYR A 17 -9.73 -1.08 15.37
CA TYR A 17 -10.09 -0.70 14.00
C TYR A 17 -11.40 -1.37 13.55
N THR A 18 -12.54 -0.87 14.04
CA THR A 18 -13.88 -1.39 13.75
C THR A 18 -14.57 -0.64 12.59
N ASP A 19 -15.70 -1.18 12.09
CA ASP A 19 -16.64 -0.53 11.16
C ASP A 19 -16.08 -0.03 9.82
N ARG A 20 -14.93 -0.57 9.39
CA ARG A 20 -14.27 -0.24 8.10
C ARG A 20 -14.04 -1.44 7.21
N LYS A 21 -14.52 -2.63 7.62
CA LYS A 21 -14.29 -3.88 6.91
C LYS A 21 -14.79 -3.83 5.46
N GLU A 22 -15.98 -3.25 5.23
CA GLU A 22 -16.54 -3.10 3.89
C GLU A 22 -15.62 -2.28 2.97
N PHE A 23 -15.05 -1.17 3.44
CA PHE A 23 -14.08 -0.39 2.66
C PHE A 23 -12.81 -1.18 2.39
N LEU A 24 -12.28 -1.88 3.40
CA LEU A 24 -11.09 -2.70 3.21
C LEU A 24 -11.31 -3.79 2.16
N ASP A 25 -12.42 -4.51 2.26
CA ASP A 25 -12.77 -5.59 1.34
C ASP A 25 -13.06 -5.05 -0.05
N PHE A 26 -13.76 -3.92 -0.17
CA PHE A 26 -14.01 -3.25 -1.44
C PHE A 26 -12.70 -2.89 -2.15
N PHE A 27 -11.82 -2.13 -1.51
CA PHE A 27 -10.56 -1.70 -2.13
C PHE A 27 -9.62 -2.85 -2.40
N TYR A 28 -9.57 -3.86 -1.52
CA TYR A 28 -8.79 -5.07 -1.73
C TYR A 28 -9.26 -5.83 -2.98
N ASN A 29 -10.56 -6.13 -3.06
CA ASN A 29 -11.13 -6.88 -4.18
C ASN A 29 -11.02 -6.12 -5.50
N GLU A 30 -11.20 -4.79 -5.48
CA GLU A 30 -10.99 -3.96 -6.66
C GLU A 30 -9.52 -3.93 -7.09
N ALA A 31 -8.58 -3.83 -6.14
CA ALA A 31 -7.17 -3.87 -6.45
C ALA A 31 -6.75 -5.19 -7.11
N LEU A 32 -7.27 -6.35 -6.66
CA LEU A 32 -6.99 -7.65 -7.29
C LEU A 32 -7.42 -7.70 -8.77
N LYS A 33 -8.49 -6.98 -9.14
CA LYS A 33 -8.95 -6.91 -10.53
C LYS A 33 -8.01 -6.11 -11.45
N ALA A 34 -7.05 -5.36 -10.89
CA ALA A 34 -6.06 -4.60 -11.65
C ALA A 34 -5.21 -5.47 -12.57
N ALA A 35 -4.82 -6.67 -12.12
CA ALA A 35 -4.06 -7.62 -12.95
C ALA A 35 -4.79 -7.97 -14.25
N THR A 36 -6.12 -8.08 -14.19
CA THR A 36 -6.98 -8.39 -15.34
C THR A 36 -7.41 -7.16 -16.14
N ARG A 37 -6.93 -5.95 -15.78
CA ARG A 37 -7.36 -4.65 -16.35
C ARG A 37 -8.86 -4.39 -16.25
N ARG A 38 -9.53 -4.96 -15.23
CA ARG A 38 -10.98 -4.82 -15.01
C ARG A 38 -11.35 -3.81 -13.93
N THR A 39 -10.36 -3.10 -13.38
CA THR A 39 -10.59 -2.02 -12.41
C THR A 39 -10.13 -0.68 -13.00
N VAL A 40 -10.63 0.40 -12.42
CA VAL A 40 -10.33 1.78 -12.80
C VAL A 40 -9.63 2.50 -11.64
N SER A 41 -9.04 3.66 -11.92
CA SER A 41 -8.51 4.52 -10.86
C SER A 41 -9.63 4.95 -9.90
N MET A 42 -9.42 4.72 -8.61
CA MET A 42 -10.37 5.06 -7.55
C MET A 42 -9.80 6.10 -6.60
N VAL A 43 -10.67 6.90 -6.01
CA VAL A 43 -10.31 7.92 -5.02
C VAL A 43 -11.25 7.81 -3.81
N LEU A 44 -10.69 7.94 -2.61
CA LEU A 44 -11.45 8.05 -1.36
C LEU A 44 -11.40 9.49 -0.85
N LEU A 45 -12.52 10.20 -0.96
CA LEU A 45 -12.65 11.59 -0.52
C LEU A 45 -13.28 11.69 0.87
N GLY A 46 -13.01 12.80 1.56
CA GLY A 46 -13.64 13.12 2.84
C GLY A 46 -12.77 14.02 3.72
N GLN A 47 -13.27 14.34 4.90
CA GLN A 47 -12.59 15.24 5.84
C GLN A 47 -11.27 14.69 6.39
N ARG A 48 -10.37 15.57 6.82
CA ARG A 48 -9.11 15.18 7.49
C ARG A 48 -9.42 14.33 8.73
N ARG A 49 -8.50 13.43 9.08
CA ARG A 49 -8.58 12.53 10.26
C ARG A 49 -9.72 11.49 10.25
N MET A 50 -10.37 11.26 9.10
CA MET A 50 -11.37 10.19 8.92
C MET A 50 -10.79 8.77 8.73
N GLY A 51 -9.48 8.58 8.90
CA GLY A 51 -8.85 7.26 8.77
C GLY A 51 -8.62 6.78 7.33
N LYS A 52 -8.79 7.63 6.32
CA LYS A 52 -8.59 7.26 4.90
C LYS A 52 -7.21 6.68 4.61
N THR A 53 -6.16 7.31 5.13
CA THR A 53 -4.77 6.83 5.00
C THR A 53 -4.60 5.46 5.64
N GLU A 54 -5.26 5.23 6.78
CA GLU A 54 -5.19 3.96 7.50
C GLU A 54 -5.87 2.82 6.72
N ILE A 55 -7.00 3.10 6.04
CA ILE A 55 -7.64 2.15 5.12
C ILE A 55 -6.63 1.70 4.05
N PHE A 56 -5.98 2.63 3.35
CA PHE A 56 -5.03 2.29 2.28
C PHE A 56 -3.80 1.54 2.79
N LYS A 57 -3.25 1.92 3.95
CA LYS A 57 -2.13 1.19 4.58
C LYS A 57 -2.49 -0.27 4.84
N ARG A 58 -3.69 -0.51 5.37
CA ARG A 58 -4.20 -1.86 5.65
C ARG A 58 -4.44 -2.66 4.37
N VAL A 59 -5.07 -2.06 3.36
CA VAL A 59 -5.25 -2.70 2.04
C VAL A 59 -3.91 -3.08 1.41
N VAL A 60 -2.91 -2.19 1.45
CA VAL A 60 -1.56 -2.48 0.94
C VAL A 60 -0.92 -3.66 1.69
N ASN A 61 -1.01 -3.70 3.02
CA ASN A 61 -0.50 -4.83 3.79
C ASN A 61 -1.21 -6.14 3.41
N ARG A 62 -2.54 -6.12 3.27
CA ARG A 62 -3.30 -7.30 2.82
C ARG A 62 -2.83 -7.76 1.44
N LEU A 63 -2.75 -6.86 0.45
CA LEU A 63 -2.23 -7.17 -0.88
C LEU A 63 -0.81 -7.76 -0.80
N PHE A 64 0.04 -7.24 0.08
CA PHE A 64 1.42 -7.70 0.19
C PHE A 64 1.53 -9.13 0.74
N PHE A 65 0.73 -9.49 1.75
CA PHE A 65 0.88 -10.76 2.48
C PHE A 65 -0.15 -11.83 2.14
N GLU A 66 -1.34 -11.48 1.63
CA GLU A 66 -2.44 -12.43 1.37
C GLU A 66 -2.36 -13.05 -0.05
N GLN A 67 -1.61 -12.45 -0.97
CA GLN A 67 -1.46 -12.95 -2.34
C GLN A 67 -0.32 -13.96 -2.47
N ASP A 68 -0.42 -14.89 -3.43
CA ASP A 68 0.75 -15.67 -3.86
C ASP A 68 1.68 -14.80 -4.73
N ARG A 69 2.75 -14.29 -4.13
CA ARG A 69 3.78 -13.48 -4.82
C ARG A 69 4.45 -14.16 -6.02
N LYS A 70 4.39 -15.49 -6.13
CA LYS A 70 4.93 -16.24 -7.28
C LYS A 70 3.95 -16.32 -8.44
N ASP A 71 2.67 -16.02 -8.23
CA ASP A 71 1.69 -15.98 -9.32
C ASP A 71 2.07 -14.86 -10.30
N PRO A 72 2.23 -15.15 -11.61
CA PRO A 72 2.46 -14.13 -12.62
C PRO A 72 1.34 -13.07 -12.69
N ASN A 73 0.12 -13.41 -12.24
CA ASN A 73 -1.02 -12.51 -12.20
C ASN A 73 -1.21 -11.81 -10.84
N ALA A 74 -0.31 -12.01 -9.88
CA ALA A 74 -0.39 -11.30 -8.61
C ALA A 74 -0.25 -9.79 -8.81
N VAL A 75 -1.10 -9.03 -8.13
CA VAL A 75 -1.04 -7.56 -8.15
C VAL A 75 0.08 -7.12 -7.23
N VAL A 76 1.08 -6.42 -7.78
CA VAL A 76 2.16 -5.86 -7.00
C VAL A 76 1.67 -4.58 -6.31
N PRO A 77 1.55 -4.56 -4.96
CA PRO A 77 1.14 -3.34 -4.27
C PRO A 77 2.29 -2.33 -4.25
N VAL A 78 1.97 -1.07 -4.56
CA VAL A 78 2.90 0.05 -4.43
C VAL A 78 2.24 1.13 -3.58
N TYR A 79 2.88 1.48 -2.47
CA TYR A 79 2.45 2.62 -1.65
C TYR A 79 3.40 3.78 -1.85
N TYR A 80 2.85 4.96 -2.10
CA TYR A 80 3.60 6.21 -2.18
C TYR A 80 2.81 7.32 -1.52
N LYS A 81 3.48 8.10 -0.67
CA LYS A 81 2.93 9.32 -0.07
C LYS A 81 3.53 10.50 -0.83
N PHE A 82 2.69 11.23 -1.55
CA PHE A 82 3.14 12.46 -2.20
C PHE A 82 3.57 13.50 -1.16
N PRO A 83 4.66 14.24 -1.41
CA PRO A 83 5.03 15.37 -0.57
C PRO A 83 3.95 16.46 -0.67
N ASP A 84 3.83 17.30 0.36
CA ASP A 84 2.86 18.40 0.36
C ASP A 84 3.18 19.43 -0.75
N HIS A 85 4.46 19.58 -1.08
CA HIS A 85 4.95 20.44 -2.16
C HIS A 85 6.04 19.73 -2.95
N ILE A 86 5.96 19.79 -4.28
CA ILE A 86 7.02 19.32 -5.18
C ILE A 86 7.86 20.54 -5.55
N THR A 87 9.06 20.63 -5.01
CA THR A 87 9.99 21.75 -5.25
C THR A 87 10.97 21.47 -6.39
N ASP A 88 11.30 20.20 -6.61
CA ASP A 88 12.20 19.74 -7.67
C ASP A 88 11.59 18.52 -8.40
N PRO A 89 11.17 18.68 -9.67
CA PRO A 89 10.61 17.59 -10.46
C PRO A 89 11.57 16.42 -10.67
N TRP A 90 12.87 16.65 -10.83
CA TRP A 90 13.86 15.59 -11.06
C TRP A 90 14.04 14.74 -9.82
N LYS A 91 14.19 15.39 -8.66
CA LYS A 91 14.24 14.70 -7.38
C LYS A 91 12.97 13.88 -7.14
N PHE A 92 11.79 14.48 -7.36
CA PHE A 92 10.52 13.76 -7.26
C PHE A 92 10.48 12.51 -8.17
N SER A 93 10.88 12.63 -9.43
CA SER A 93 10.89 11.50 -10.36
C SER A 93 11.81 10.38 -9.91
N ILE A 94 13.01 10.71 -9.41
CA ILE A 94 13.96 9.74 -8.89
C ILE A 94 13.36 9.03 -7.66
N ASP A 95 12.87 9.78 -6.68
CA ASP A 95 12.30 9.24 -5.44
C ASP A 95 11.08 8.34 -5.72
N TYR A 96 10.22 8.75 -6.66
CA TYR A 96 9.04 7.98 -7.06
C TYR A 96 9.41 6.66 -7.74
N VAL A 97 10.32 6.69 -8.72
CA VAL A 97 10.75 5.48 -9.44
C VAL A 97 11.52 4.55 -8.51
N GLU A 98 12.39 5.07 -7.65
CA GLU A 98 13.09 4.27 -6.66
C GLU A 98 12.12 3.58 -5.71
N ASN A 99 11.12 4.29 -5.20
CA ASN A 99 10.08 3.71 -4.37
C ASN A 99 9.29 2.62 -5.11
N PHE A 100 8.90 2.86 -6.36
CA PHE A 100 8.19 1.88 -7.18
C PHE A 100 9.00 0.58 -7.31
N ILE A 101 10.30 0.68 -7.65
CA ILE A 101 11.19 -0.48 -7.78
C ILE A 101 11.35 -1.20 -6.44
N LYS A 102 11.55 -0.47 -5.33
CA LYS A 102 11.65 -1.03 -3.99
C LYS A 102 10.42 -1.86 -3.62
N TRP A 103 9.21 -1.33 -3.85
CA TRP A 103 7.96 -2.07 -3.60
C TRP A 103 7.84 -3.31 -4.47
N TYR A 104 8.18 -3.20 -5.75
CA TYR A 104 8.15 -4.33 -6.66
C TYR A 104 9.07 -5.47 -6.20
N VAL A 105 10.34 -5.14 -5.91
CA VAL A 105 11.34 -6.10 -5.44
C VAL A 105 10.93 -6.68 -4.09
N ALA A 106 10.49 -5.83 -3.14
CA ALA A 106 10.02 -6.27 -1.83
C ALA A 106 8.92 -7.31 -1.92
N PHE A 107 7.91 -7.08 -2.76
CA PHE A 107 6.79 -8.00 -2.92
C PHE A 107 7.24 -9.33 -3.57
N ARG A 108 7.98 -9.26 -4.69
CA ARG A 108 8.40 -10.46 -5.42
C ARG A 108 9.36 -11.34 -4.62
N LEU A 109 10.24 -10.73 -3.83
CA LEU A 109 11.11 -11.44 -2.88
C LEU A 109 10.38 -11.79 -1.57
N GLY A 110 9.21 -11.20 -1.33
CA GLY A 110 8.48 -11.17 -0.05
C GLY A 110 9.36 -10.80 1.14
N ASP A 111 10.22 -9.80 0.94
CA ASP A 111 11.02 -9.18 1.99
C ASP A 111 10.55 -7.73 2.21
N PRO A 112 9.66 -7.48 3.18
CA PRO A 112 9.17 -6.13 3.45
C PRO A 112 10.24 -5.21 4.04
N LYS A 113 11.40 -5.71 4.50
CA LYS A 113 12.47 -4.85 5.03
C LYS A 113 13.02 -3.89 3.98
N ILE A 114 12.87 -4.23 2.69
CA ILE A 114 13.26 -3.39 1.56
C ILE A 114 12.45 -2.08 1.51
N VAL A 115 11.21 -2.07 2.01
CA VAL A 115 10.31 -0.90 2.01
C VAL A 115 10.08 -0.28 3.39
N VAL A 116 10.31 -1.00 4.49
CA VAL A 116 10.08 -0.53 5.86
C VAL A 116 10.95 0.69 6.24
N ASN A 117 12.05 0.95 5.52
CA ASN A 117 12.93 2.09 5.77
C ASN A 117 12.56 3.38 5.00
N ASN A 118 11.48 3.38 4.22
CA ASN A 118 11.06 4.54 3.40
C ASN A 118 10.06 5.47 4.14
N ASP A 119 9.95 5.42 5.47
CA ASP A 119 9.28 6.46 6.25
C ASP A 119 10.12 7.76 6.22
N TYR A 120 10.19 8.40 5.04
CA TYR A 120 10.75 9.73 4.90
C TYR A 120 9.89 10.70 5.71
N VAL A 121 10.50 11.21 6.78
CA VAL A 121 10.04 12.34 7.60
C VAL A 121 9.79 13.55 6.71
#